data_AF-A0AAD9QBY4-F1
#
_entry.id   AF-A0AAD9QBY4-F1
#
_cell.length_a   1.000
_cell.length_b   1.000
_cell.length_c   1.000
_cell.angle_alpha   90.00
_cell.angle_beta   90.00
_cell.angle_gamma   90.00
#
_symmetry.space_group_name_H-M   'P 1'
#
loop_
_entity.id
_entity.type
_entity.pdbx_description
1 polymer ?
#
loop_
_entity_poly.entity_id
_entity_poly.type
_entity_poly.pdbx_seq_one_letter_code
_entity_poly.pdbx_strand_id
1 'polypeptide(L)'
;MPFLCLHSHHGDLGNIIANEQGVAKVDMTDKLVSLVGKDSVVGRTIVVHEKADDLGKGGNEESTKTGNAGGRLACGVIGITK
;
A
#
# COMPACT_ATOMS: atom_id res chain seq x y z
N MET A 1 14.51 -1.92 10.85
CA MET A 1 14.94 -0.78 10.02
C MET A 1 13.71 0.09 9.78
N PRO A 2 13.64 1.34 10.27
CA PRO A 2 12.40 2.09 10.25
C PRO A 2 12.02 2.44 8.80
N PHE A 3 10.82 2.01 8.42
CA PHE A 3 10.11 2.26 7.17
C PHE A 3 9.69 3.75 7.10
N LEU A 4 10.63 4.69 7.00
CA LEU A 4 10.31 6.09 6.75
C LEU A 4 10.85 6.53 5.39
N CYS A 5 9.96 6.59 4.40
CA CYS A 5 10.08 7.58 3.33
C CYS A 5 9.53 8.90 3.89
N LEU A 6 10.27 10.00 3.76
CA LEU A 6 9.97 11.31 4.38
C LEU A 6 8.77 12.04 3.73
N HIS A 7 8.17 11.47 2.68
CA HIS A 7 6.95 11.95 2.04
C HIS A 7 6.21 10.72 1.45
N SER A 8 5.35 10.11 2.25
CA SER A 8 4.50 8.99 1.79
C SER A 8 3.08 9.49 1.56
N HIS A 9 2.39 8.91 0.59
CA HIS A 9 0.96 9.11 0.48
C HIS A 9 0.25 8.46 1.66
N HIS A 10 -0.94 8.97 2.02
CA HIS A 10 -1.76 8.42 3.11
C HIS A 10 -2.19 6.97 2.89
N GLY A 11 -2.07 6.45 1.65
CA GLY A 11 -2.41 5.08 1.28
C GLY A 11 -1.21 4.16 1.08
N ASP A 12 0.02 4.64 1.28
CA ASP A 12 1.22 3.82 1.10
C ASP A 12 1.41 2.93 2.33
N LEU A 13 1.09 1.64 2.18
CA LEU A 13 1.24 0.64 3.23
C LEU A 13 2.52 -0.20 3.08
N GLY A 14 3.30 0.05 2.02
CA GLY A 14 4.52 -0.68 1.71
C GLY A 14 4.26 -2.05 1.07
N ASN A 15 5.19 -2.98 1.31
CA ASN A 15 5.19 -4.30 0.66
C ASN A 15 4.66 -5.41 1.57
N ILE A 16 3.94 -6.35 0.97
CA ILE A 16 3.56 -7.63 1.58
C ILE A 16 4.38 -8.77 0.97
N ILE A 17 4.60 -9.83 1.74
CA ILE A 17 5.38 -10.99 1.29
C ILE A 17 4.46 -12.19 1.15
N ALA A 18 4.33 -12.69 -0.08
CA ALA A 18 3.67 -13.96 -0.35
C ALA A 18 4.65 -15.12 -0.13
N ASN A 19 4.15 -16.22 0.43
CA ASN A 19 4.92 -17.47 0.56
C ASN A 19 5.02 -18.22 -0.78
N GLU A 20 5.71 -19.37 -0.79
CA GLU A 20 5.89 -20.20 -1.98
C GLU A 20 4.57 -20.70 -2.60
N GLN A 21 3.48 -20.71 -1.84
CA GLN A 21 2.14 -21.06 -2.29
C GLN A 21 1.36 -19.84 -2.83
N GLY A 22 1.97 -18.67 -2.91
CA GLY A 22 1.33 -17.43 -3.36
C GLY A 22 0.40 -16.79 -2.32
N VAL A 23 0.48 -17.20 -1.06
CA VAL A 23 -0.36 -16.68 0.03
C VAL A 23 0.42 -15.65 0.85
N ALA A 24 -0.09 -14.42 0.91
CA ALA A 24 0.41 -13.39 1.80
C ALA A 24 -0.52 -13.26 3.02
N LYS A 25 0.02 -13.48 4.23
CA LYS A 25 -0.67 -13.13 5.48
C LYS A 25 -0.22 -11.71 5.86
N VAL A 26 -1.17 -10.81 6.01
CA VAL A 26 -0.91 -9.39 6.20
C VAL A 26 -1.39 -8.99 7.59
N ASP A 27 -0.47 -8.48 8.40
CA ASP A 27 -0.75 -7.87 9.70
C ASP A 27 0.08 -6.58 9.78
N MET A 28 -0.59 -5.43 9.66
CA MET A 28 0.03 -4.12 9.55
C MET A 28 -0.75 -3.11 10.37
N THR A 29 -0.03 -2.16 10.96
CA THR A 29 -0.62 -1.02 11.67
C THR A 29 -0.08 0.26 11.04
N ASP A 30 -0.98 1.14 10.58
CA ASP A 30 -0.64 2.43 10.02
C ASP A 30 -1.29 3.57 10.81
N LYS A 31 -0.63 4.73 10.86
CA LYS A 31 -1.08 5.90 11.63
C LYS A 31 -1.81 6.95 10.79
N LEU A 32 -1.69 6.89 9.47
CA LEU A 32 -2.28 7.84 8.53
C LEU A 32 -3.62 7.33 7.99
N VAL A 33 -3.75 6.01 7.83
CA VAL A 33 -5.02 5.38 7.44
C VAL A 33 -6.04 5.53 8.56
N SER A 34 -7.12 6.26 8.26
CA SER A 34 -8.27 6.43 9.13
C SER A 34 -9.52 5.80 8.50
N LEU A 35 -10.40 5.24 9.33
CA LEU A 35 -11.73 4.79 8.91
C LEU A 35 -12.80 5.87 9.06
N VAL A 36 -12.46 7.01 9.68
CA VAL A 36 -13.39 8.11 9.97
C VAL A 36 -12.80 9.49 9.62
N GLY A 37 -13.65 10.49 9.48
CA GLY A 37 -13.25 11.86 9.16
C GLY A 37 -12.97 12.10 7.68
N LYS A 38 -12.41 13.28 7.36
CA LYS A 38 -12.22 13.77 5.98
C LYS A 38 -11.28 12.89 5.14
N ASP A 39 -10.31 12.26 5.78
CA ASP A 39 -9.29 11.42 5.14
C ASP A 39 -9.65 9.93 5.24
N SER A 40 -10.93 9.59 5.52
CA SER A 40 -11.36 8.20 5.63
C SER A 40 -11.06 7.41 4.35
N VAL A 41 -10.59 6.18 4.55
CA VAL A 41 -10.37 5.21 3.46
C VAL A 41 -11.60 4.36 3.15
N VAL A 42 -12.68 4.48 3.93
CA VAL A 42 -13.94 3.78 3.64
C VAL A 42 -14.49 4.24 2.29
N GLY A 43 -14.88 3.28 1.45
CA GLY A 43 -15.31 3.53 0.07
C GLY A 43 -14.18 3.76 -0.93
N ARG A 44 -12.92 3.80 -0.48
CA ARG A 44 -11.73 3.76 -1.36
C ARG A 44 -11.35 2.32 -1.67
N THR A 45 -10.29 2.14 -2.45
CA THR A 45 -9.85 0.84 -2.94
C THR A 45 -8.48 0.47 -2.37
N ILE A 46 -8.36 -0.75 -1.85
CA ILE A 46 -7.06 -1.38 -1.58
C ILE A 46 -6.59 -2.10 -2.85
N VAL A 47 -5.29 -1.99 -3.17
CA VAL A 47 -4.70 -2.55 -4.40
C VAL A 47 -3.47 -3.36 -4.04
N VAL A 48 -3.34 -4.55 -4.63
CA VAL A 48 -2.12 -5.37 -4.58
C VAL A 48 -1.43 -5.28 -5.93
N HIS A 49 -0.15 -4.96 -5.90
CA HIS A 49 0.67 -4.73 -7.08
C HIS A 49 1.49 -5.96 -7.48
N GLU A 50 1.92 -6.00 -8.74
CA GLU A 50 2.68 -7.11 -9.34
C GLU A 50 4.13 -7.17 -8.86
N LYS A 51 4.74 -6.00 -8.62
CA LYS A 51 6.15 -5.87 -8.24
C LYS A 51 6.27 -5.23 -6.87
N ALA A 52 7.43 -5.44 -6.26
CA ALA A 52 7.78 -4.76 -5.02
C ALA A 52 7.85 -3.24 -5.24
N ASP A 53 7.23 -2.51 -4.33
CA ASP A 53 7.33 -1.06 -4.20
C ASP A 53 8.75 -0.69 -3.72
N ASP A 54 9.41 0.21 -4.44
CA ASP A 54 10.76 0.69 -4.15
C ASP A 54 10.80 1.82 -3.09
N LEU A 55 9.64 2.20 -2.56
CA LEU A 55 9.42 3.17 -1.49
C LEU A 55 9.91 4.58 -1.81
N GLY A 56 9.87 4.98 -3.09
CA GLY A 56 10.34 6.30 -3.51
C GLY A 56 11.87 6.41 -3.63
N LYS A 57 12.59 5.28 -3.58
CA LYS A 57 14.07 5.23 -3.56
C LYS A 57 14.69 4.69 -4.85
N GLY A 58 13.89 4.45 -5.89
CA GLY A 58 14.34 3.95 -7.19
C GLY A 58 15.05 4.99 -8.07
N GLY A 59 15.04 6.26 -7.68
CA GLY A 59 15.80 7.32 -8.37
C GLY A 59 15.24 7.78 -9.72
N ASN A 60 13.99 7.43 -10.03
CA ASN A 60 13.26 7.89 -11.21
C ASN A 60 11.94 8.58 -10.82
N GLU A 61 11.29 9.28 -11.76
CA GLU A 61 10.04 10.00 -11.47
C GLU A 61 8.89 9.09 -11.03
N GLU A 62 8.88 7.84 -11.48
CA GLU A 62 7.80 6.90 -11.20
C GLU A 62 7.92 6.29 -9.80
N SER A 63 9.13 6.22 -9.26
CA SER A 63 9.41 5.80 -7.89
C SER A 63 8.70 6.69 -6.87
N THR A 64 8.73 8.01 -7.04
CA THR A 64 8.07 8.94 -6.10
C THR A 64 6.54 9.01 -6.28
N LYS A 65 6.00 8.45 -7.37
CA LYS A 65 4.55 8.44 -7.65
C LYS A 65 3.89 7.11 -7.26
N THR A 66 4.49 5.99 -7.66
CA THR A 66 3.88 4.66 -7.58
C THR A 66 4.83 3.59 -7.03
N GLY A 67 6.04 3.97 -6.62
CA GLY A 67 7.03 3.03 -6.11
C GLY A 67 7.55 2.03 -7.16
N ASN A 68 7.31 2.27 -8.45
CA ASN A 68 7.59 1.31 -9.52
C ASN A 68 6.93 -0.09 -9.31
N ALA A 69 5.82 -0.15 -8.57
CA ALA A 69 5.16 -1.41 -8.18
C ALA A 69 4.50 -2.16 -9.36
N GLY A 70 4.49 -1.60 -10.57
CA GLY A 70 4.00 -2.28 -11.77
C GLY A 70 2.47 -2.42 -11.82
N GLY A 71 1.99 -3.49 -12.46
CA GLY A 71 0.57 -3.74 -12.69
C GLY A 71 -0.25 -3.92 -11.40
N ARG A 72 -1.57 -3.77 -11.50
CA ARG A 72 -2.52 -3.98 -10.40
C ARG A 72 -3.08 -5.39 -10.50
N LEU A 73 -2.60 -6.31 -9.65
CA LEU A 73 -3.01 -7.72 -9.67
C LEU A 73 -4.44 -7.91 -9.16
N ALA A 74 -4.79 -7.22 -8.07
CA ALA A 74 -6.09 -7.32 -7.44
C ALA A 74 -6.47 -5.98 -6.81
N CYS A 75 -7.76 -5.72 -6.72
CA CYS A 75 -8.29 -4.56 -6.05
C CYS A 75 -9.62 -4.88 -5.34
N GLY A 76 -9.92 -4.16 -4.26
CA GLY A 76 -11.15 -4.34 -3.50
C GLY A 76 -11.57 -3.05 -2.82
N VAL A 77 -12.88 -2.80 -2.77
CA VAL A 77 -13.44 -1.63 -2.08
C VAL A 77 -13.41 -1.86 -0.57
N ILE A 78 -12.96 -0.87 0.18
CA ILE A 78 -12.93 -0.89 1.65
C ILE A 78 -14.34 -0.61 2.16
N GLY A 79 -15.03 -1.68 2.57
CA GLY A 79 -16.36 -1.62 3.16
C GLY A 79 -16.34 -1.64 4.69
N ILE A 80 -17.43 -1.16 5.30
CA ILE A 80 -17.67 -1.31 6.73
C ILE A 80 -18.20 -2.73 6.98
N THR A 81 -17.59 -3.44 7.94
CA THR A 81 -18.05 -4.75 8.41
C THR A 81 -18.53 -4.65 9.86
N LYS A 82 -19.36 -5.62 10.27
CA LYS A 82 -19.79 -5.80 11.67
C LYS A 82 -18.66 -6.29 12.56
#